data_AF-A0A9E2VP49-F1
#
_entry.id   AF-A0A9E2VP49-F1
#
_cell.length_a   1.000
_cell.length_b   1.000
_cell.length_c   1.000
_cell.angle_alpha   90.00
_cell.angle_beta   90.00
_cell.angle_gamma   90.00
#
_symmetry.space_group_name_H-M   'P 1'
#
loop_
_entity.id
_entity.type
_entity.pdbx_description
1 polymer ?
#
loop_
_entity_poly.entity_id
_entity_poly.type
_entity_poly.pdbx_seq_one_letter_code
_entity_poly.pdbx_strand_id
1 'polypeptide(L)'
;MIASNVQTELTRNELLKSSHPTLAGTIVPTLANPDVDHFSQEDYEFLKFHGVYQQDDRDKRKVAKQYIFMVRTKFPGGAIGPDQYLT
;
A
#
# COMPACT_ATOMS: atom_id res chain seq x y z
N MET A 1 -41.56 13.18 -4.37
CA MET A 1 -40.33 12.44 -4.71
C MET A 1 -39.17 13.40 -4.54
N ILE A 2 -38.36 13.27 -3.48
CA ILE A 2 -37.19 14.12 -3.29
C ILE A 2 -35.99 13.35 -3.83
N ALA A 3 -35.58 13.68 -5.06
CA ALA A 3 -34.28 13.26 -5.56
C ALA A 3 -33.23 14.15 -4.90
N SER A 4 -32.75 13.75 -3.72
CA SER A 4 -31.55 14.36 -3.13
C SER A 4 -30.34 13.84 -3.89
N ASN A 5 -29.97 14.55 -4.95
CA ASN A 5 -28.69 14.36 -5.63
C ASN A 5 -27.58 14.90 -4.72
N VAL A 6 -27.20 14.14 -3.70
CA VAL A 6 -26.03 14.44 -2.88
C VAL A 6 -24.81 13.96 -3.66
N GLN A 7 -24.25 14.85 -4.49
CA GLN A 7 -22.94 14.65 -5.07
C GLN A 7 -21.95 14.55 -3.90
N THR A 8 -21.59 13.34 -3.52
CA THR A 8 -20.68 13.12 -2.40
C THR A 8 -19.28 13.46 -2.89
N GLU A 9 -18.63 14.46 -2.29
CA GLU A 9 -17.25 14.80 -2.63
C GLU A 9 -16.36 13.57 -2.39
N LEU A 10 -15.67 13.14 -3.44
CA LEU A 10 -14.77 11.99 -3.36
C LEU A 10 -13.60 12.33 -2.46
N THR A 11 -13.29 11.42 -1.54
CA THR A 11 -12.06 11.55 -0.74
C THR A 11 -10.84 11.46 -1.66
N ARG A 12 -9.69 11.96 -1.19
CA ARG A 12 -8.40 11.82 -1.89
C ARG A 12 -8.13 10.38 -2.35
N ASN A 13 -8.44 9.39 -1.51
CA ASN A 13 -8.21 7.99 -1.85
C ASN A 13 -9.17 7.49 -2.93
N GLU A 14 -10.43 7.93 -2.95
CA GLU A 14 -11.34 7.61 -4.04
C GLU A 14 -10.91 8.26 -5.36
N LEU A 15 -10.40 9.50 -5.32
CA LEU A 15 -9.83 10.16 -6.49
C LEU A 15 -8.59 9.40 -7.02
N LEU A 16 -7.68 8.97 -6.13
CA LEU A 16 -6.50 8.18 -6.50
C LEU A 16 -6.87 6.83 -7.13
N LYS A 17 -7.86 6.13 -6.59
CA LYS A 17 -8.34 4.86 -7.16
C LYS A 17 -9.00 5.06 -8.52
N SER A 18 -9.76 6.14 -8.68
CA SER A 18 -10.41 6.49 -9.95
C SER A 18 -9.39 6.78 -11.05
N SER A 19 -8.28 7.44 -10.73
CA SER A 19 -7.22 7.74 -11.70
C SER A 19 -6.31 6.55 -12.03
N HIS A 20 -6.22 5.54 -11.16
CA HIS A 20 -5.35 4.37 -11.35
C HIS A 20 -6.12 3.05 -11.15
N PRO A 21 -6.83 2.54 -12.17
CA PRO A 21 -7.67 1.33 -12.04
C PRO A 21 -6.91 0.05 -11.69
N THR A 22 -5.62 -0.03 -11.99
CA THR A 22 -4.75 -1.17 -11.64
C THR A 22 -4.31 -1.13 -10.17
N LEU A 23 -4.57 -0.03 -9.47
CA LEU A 23 -4.14 0.22 -8.09
C LEU A 23 -2.63 0.04 -7.90
N ALA A 24 -1.84 0.23 -8.97
CA ALA A 24 -0.41 -0.07 -8.98
C ALA A 24 0.51 1.15 -9.12
N GLY A 25 -0.04 2.30 -9.54
CA GLY A 25 0.70 3.57 -9.66
C GLY A 25 2.09 3.40 -10.30
N THR A 26 3.12 3.81 -9.56
CA THR A 26 4.54 3.70 -9.93
C THR A 26 5.29 2.63 -9.12
N ILE A 27 4.59 1.64 -8.56
CA ILE A 27 5.20 0.59 -7.74
C ILE A 27 6.28 -0.19 -8.52
N VAL A 28 5.97 -0.63 -9.74
CA VAL A 28 6.91 -1.41 -10.58
C VAL A 28 8.20 -0.63 -10.89
N PRO A 29 8.15 0.61 -11.44
CA PRO A 29 9.37 1.36 -11.71
C PRO A 29 10.14 1.72 -10.43
N THR A 30 9.44 1.96 -9.30
CA THR A 30 10.10 2.22 -8.01
C THR A 30 10.88 0.98 -7.54
N LEU A 31 10.29 -0.22 -7.63
CA LEU A 31 10.96 -1.48 -7.29
C LEU A 31 12.19 -1.79 -8.17
N ALA A 32 12.16 -1.34 -9.42
CA ALA A 32 13.28 -1.54 -10.35
C ALA A 32 14.44 -0.55 -10.12
N ASN A 33 14.23 0.49 -9.31
CA ASN A 33 15.24 1.51 -9.04
C ASN A 33 16.01 1.17 -7.74
N PRO A 34 17.33 0.88 -7.81
CA PRO A 34 18.12 0.56 -6.62
C PRO A 34 18.47 1.78 -5.76
N ASP A 35 18.29 3.00 -6.25
CA ASP A 35 18.67 4.24 -5.56
C ASP A 35 17.59 4.78 -4.62
N VAL A 36 16.39 4.17 -4.63
CA VAL A 36 15.27 4.56 -3.77
C VAL A 36 15.07 3.56 -2.64
N ASP A 37 14.81 4.08 -1.44
CA ASP A 37 14.57 3.31 -0.22
C ASP A 37 13.10 3.32 0.21
N HIS A 38 12.25 4.08 -0.49
CA HIS A 38 10.82 4.20 -0.20
C HIS A 38 9.98 4.57 -1.43
N PHE A 39 8.69 4.31 -1.31
CA PHE A 39 7.66 4.65 -2.29
C PHE A 39 7.07 6.03 -2.02
N SER A 40 6.51 6.60 -3.09
CA SER A 40 5.77 7.87 -3.05
C SER A 40 4.54 7.77 -2.13
N GLN A 41 3.96 8.91 -1.79
CA GLN A 41 2.77 8.94 -0.94
C GLN A 41 1.51 8.39 -1.62
N GLU A 42 1.47 8.35 -2.95
CA GLU A 42 0.36 7.74 -3.70
C GLU A 42 0.52 6.22 -3.73
N ASP A 43 1.74 5.75 -4.06
CA ASP A 43 2.07 4.33 -4.02
C ASP A 43 1.93 3.74 -2.60
N TYR A 44 2.18 4.54 -1.56
CA TYR A 44 1.90 4.18 -0.18
C TYR A 44 0.46 3.71 0.05
N GLU A 45 -0.53 4.34 -0.60
CA GLU A 45 -1.93 3.90 -0.51
C GLU A 45 -2.18 2.64 -1.34
N PHE A 46 -1.54 2.52 -2.49
CA PHE A 46 -1.64 1.37 -3.40
C PHE A 46 -0.96 0.10 -2.90
N LEU A 47 0.14 0.21 -2.16
CA LEU A 47 0.83 -0.92 -1.54
C LEU A 47 -0.09 -1.74 -0.62
N LYS A 48 -1.04 -1.07 0.05
CA LYS A 48 -2.00 -1.73 0.95
C LYS A 48 -2.88 -2.75 0.21
N PHE A 49 -3.21 -2.50 -1.06
CA PHE A 49 -3.95 -3.45 -1.93
C PHE A 49 -3.11 -4.67 -2.30
N HIS A 50 -1.79 -4.53 -2.27
CA HIS A 50 -0.81 -5.58 -2.54
C HIS A 50 -0.32 -6.25 -1.24
N GLY A 51 -0.95 -5.95 -0.10
CA GLY A 51 -0.59 -6.52 1.20
C GLY A 51 0.70 -5.96 1.79
N VAL A 52 1.25 -4.88 1.24
CA VAL A 52 2.50 -4.26 1.70
C VAL A 52 2.20 -2.96 2.43
N TYR A 53 2.88 -2.74 3.54
CA TYR A 53 2.80 -1.52 4.32
C TYR A 53 4.20 -0.94 4.51
N GLN A 54 4.45 0.21 3.90
CA GLN A 54 5.64 1.00 4.19
C GLN A 54 5.51 1.62 5.58
N GLN A 55 6.56 1.54 6.37
CA GLN A 55 6.66 2.08 7.70
C GLN A 55 8.08 2.59 7.90
N ASP A 56 8.36 3.09 9.10
CA ASP A 56 9.69 3.50 9.47
C ASP A 56 9.97 3.13 10.94
N ASP A 57 11.23 2.81 11.21
CA ASP A 57 11.70 2.42 12.54
C ASP A 57 11.58 3.61 13.51
N ARG A 58 10.56 3.55 14.36
CA ARG A 58 10.19 4.63 15.29
C ARG A 58 11.28 4.95 16.31
N ASP A 59 12.08 3.96 16.68
CA ASP A 59 13.14 4.12 17.69
C ASP A 59 14.33 4.88 17.09
N LYS A 60 14.58 4.72 15.79
CA LYS A 60 15.69 5.37 15.08
C LYS A 60 15.34 6.70 14.42
N ARG A 61 14.06 7.09 14.35
CA ARG A 61 13.58 8.36 13.75
C ARG A 61 14.34 9.61 14.18
N LYS A 62 14.88 9.64 15.41
CA LYS A 62 15.65 10.78 15.93
C LYS A 62 16.98 11.00 15.21
N VAL A 63 17.55 9.95 14.62
CA VAL A 63 18.84 9.98 13.92
C VAL A 63 18.61 10.06 12.42
N ALA A 64 17.84 9.12 11.89
CA ALA A 64 17.48 9.06 10.48
C ALA A 64 16.19 8.26 10.31
N LYS A 65 15.40 8.60 9.28
CA LYS A 65 14.23 7.82 8.92
C LYS A 65 14.69 6.56 8.19
N GLN A 66 14.51 5.40 8.80
CA GLN A 66 14.81 4.11 8.20
C GLN A 66 13.50 3.45 7.79
N TYR A 67 13.30 3.25 6.49
CA TYR A 67 12.08 2.63 5.98
C TYR A 67 12.12 1.12 6.18
N ILE A 68 10.98 0.57 6.61
CA ILE A 68 10.74 -0.87 6.77
C ILE A 68 9.41 -1.21 6.12
N PHE A 69 9.27 -2.45 5.65
CA PHE A 69 8.06 -2.90 4.94
C PHE A 69 7.47 -4.12 5.62
N MET A 70 6.21 -4.01 6.06
CA MET A 70 5.45 -5.16 6.54
C MET A 70 4.68 -5.78 5.37
N VAL A 71 4.85 -7.09 5.18
CA VAL A 71 4.09 -7.87 4.19
C VAL A 71 3.06 -8.71 4.91
N ARG A 72 1.80 -8.58 4.48
CA ARG A 72 0.66 -9.35 4.97
C ARG A 72 0.18 -10.32 3.89
N THR A 73 0.26 -11.60 4.21
CA THR A 73 -0.24 -12.68 3.36
C THR A 73 -1.73 -12.94 3.59
N LYS A 74 -2.38 -13.62 2.65
CA LYS A 74 -3.80 -13.99 2.71
C LYS A 74 -3.94 -15.51 2.74
N PHE A 75 -4.46 -16.02 3.85
CA PHE A 75 -4.78 -17.45 4.02
C PHE A 75 -6.27 -17.62 4.36
N PRO A 76 -7.12 -17.99 3.39
CA PRO A 76 -8.53 -18.28 3.65
C PRO A 76 -8.67 -19.35 4.74
N GLY A 77 -9.44 -19.06 5.79
CA GLY A 77 -9.59 -19.96 6.94
C GLY A 77 -8.32 -20.15 7.80
N GLY A 78 -7.26 -19.38 7.56
CA GLY A 78 -6.00 -19.49 8.31
C GLY A 78 -5.20 -20.77 8.05
N ALA A 79 -5.58 -21.57 7.05
CA ALA A 79 -4.86 -22.78 6.68
C ALA A 79 -3.53 -22.42 5.99
N ILE A 80 -2.42 -22.90 6.55
CA ILE A 80 -1.07 -22.72 6.02
C ILE A 80 -0.42 -24.10 5.93
N GLY A 81 0.01 -24.48 4.73
CA GLY A 81 0.76 -25.73 4.52
C GLY A 81 2.23 -25.57 4.94
N PRO A 82 2.94 -26.68 5.23
CA PRO A 82 4.36 -26.63 5.59
C PRO A 82 5.23 -25.89 4.58
N ASP A 83 4.98 -26.08 3.29
CA ASP A 83 5.76 -25.44 2.22
C ASP A 83 5.62 -23.91 2.23
N GLN A 84 4.42 -23.38 2.53
CA GLN A 84 4.19 -21.93 2.66
C GLN A 84 4.68 -21.35 4.00
N TYR A 85 4.95 -22.20 5.00
CA TYR A 85 5.44 -21.75 6.30
C TYR A 85 6.97 -21.71 6.35
N LEU A 86 7.64 -22.66 5.67
CA LEU A 86 9.08 -22.86 5.74
C LEU A 86 9.86 -22.15 4.62
N THR A 87 9.17 -21.70 3.58
CA THR A 87 9.75 -21.03 2.41
C THR A 87 9.30 -19.58 2.34
#